data_AF-A0A969SV77-F1
#
_entry.id   AF-A0A969SV77-F1
#
_cell.length_a   1.000
_cell.length_b   1.000
_cell.length_c   1.000
_cell.angle_alpha   90.00
_cell.angle_beta   90.00
_cell.angle_gamma   90.00
#
_symmetry.space_group_name_H-M   'P 1'
#
loop_
_entity.id
_entity.type
_entity.pdbx_description
1 polymer ?
#
loop_
_entity_poly.entity_id
_entity_poly.type
_entity_poly.pdbx_seq_one_letter_code
_entity_poly.pdbx_strand_id
1 'polypeptide(L)'
;TVCLPGGQPPLLWRADASSPLSLVLLDSASGREGSVSLDTGEQTAEWPDSLPLADNSEYAIRDADATSGDVDDRRLFFRLIPDDRTDQIQQVAWMSDAGCVRQARLLLIQVAG
;
A
#
# COMPACT_ATOMS: atom_id res chain seq x y z
N THR A 1 2.02 3.02 8.80
CA THR A 1 0.63 2.70 8.40
C THR A 1 0.25 3.48 7.18
N VAL A 2 -0.46 2.86 6.25
CA VAL A 2 -1.06 3.48 5.07
C VAL A 2 -2.55 3.23 5.11
N CYS A 3 -3.35 4.29 5.02
CA CYS A 3 -4.80 4.19 4.93
C CYS A 3 -5.22 4.15 3.46
N LEU A 4 -6.08 3.21 3.10
CA LEU A 4 -6.58 3.02 1.74
C LEU A 4 -8.11 3.08 1.73
N PRO A 5 -8.75 3.60 0.67
CA PRO A 5 -10.18 3.44 0.49
C PRO A 5 -10.58 1.95 0.54
N GLY A 6 -11.73 1.65 1.14
CA GLY A 6 -12.33 0.32 1.07
C GLY A 6 -12.67 -0.08 -0.37
N GLY A 7 -12.59 -1.38 -0.67
CA GLY A 7 -13.07 -1.96 -1.92
C GLY A 7 -12.23 -1.69 -3.18
N GLN A 8 -11.11 -0.95 -3.09
CA GLN A 8 -10.23 -0.71 -4.24
C GLN A 8 -8.77 -1.08 -3.93
N PRO A 9 -8.13 -1.95 -4.75
CA PRO A 9 -6.70 -2.21 -4.64
C PRO A 9 -5.88 -0.93 -4.87
N PRO A 10 -4.78 -0.73 -4.13
CA PRO A 10 -3.88 0.39 -4.38
C PRO A 10 -3.09 0.16 -5.67
N LEU A 11 -2.57 1.24 -6.24
CA LEU A 11 -1.52 1.17 -7.25
C LEU A 11 -0.16 1.18 -6.57
N LEU A 12 0.72 0.25 -6.97
CA LEU A 12 2.13 0.29 -6.61
C LEU A 12 2.82 1.32 -7.50
N TRP A 13 3.75 2.07 -6.92
CA TRP A 13 4.52 3.09 -7.63
C TRP A 13 6.00 3.02 -7.28
N ARG A 14 6.86 3.22 -8.29
CA ARG A 14 8.30 3.41 -8.12
C ARG A 14 8.76 4.73 -8.74
N ALA A 15 9.69 5.39 -8.04
CA ALA A 15 10.25 6.66 -8.50
C ALA A 15 11.21 6.48 -9.67
N ASP A 16 11.99 5.39 -9.66
CA ASP A 16 12.97 5.05 -10.68
C ASP A 16 12.47 3.87 -11.50
N ALA A 17 12.44 4.05 -12.83
CA ALA A 17 12.02 3.03 -13.79
C ALA A 17 13.15 2.72 -14.81
N SER A 18 14.40 3.03 -14.47
CA SER A 18 15.56 2.84 -15.35
C SER A 18 15.90 1.37 -15.59
N SER A 19 15.50 0.46 -14.70
CA SER A 19 15.69 -0.99 -14.79
C SER A 19 14.37 -1.73 -14.55
N PRO A 20 14.24 -3.01 -14.99
CA PRO A 20 13.12 -3.84 -14.54
C PRO A 20 13.17 -4.05 -13.02
N LEU A 21 12.02 -4.36 -12.43
CA LEU A 21 11.87 -4.68 -11.01
C LEU A 21 10.82 -5.77 -10.86
N SER A 22 11.14 -6.81 -10.08
CA SER A 22 10.17 -7.82 -9.67
C SER A 22 10.01 -7.79 -8.15
N LEU A 23 8.77 -7.75 -7.68
CA LEU A 23 8.43 -7.70 -6.26
C LEU A 23 7.57 -8.90 -5.89
N VAL A 24 7.81 -9.42 -4.70
CA VAL A 24 6.90 -10.35 -4.01
C VAL A 24 6.29 -9.62 -2.83
N LEU A 25 4.97 -9.63 -2.77
CA LEU A 25 4.17 -9.14 -1.67
C LEU A 25 3.62 -10.33 -0.88
N LEU A 26 3.73 -10.28 0.44
CA LEU A 26 3.29 -11.33 1.36
C LEU A 26 2.38 -10.72 2.41
N ASP A 27 1.16 -11.24 2.54
CA ASP A 27 0.31 -10.98 3.71
C ASP A 27 0.83 -11.78 4.90
N SER A 28 1.35 -11.08 5.92
CA SER A 28 1.91 -11.70 7.11
C SER A 28 0.90 -12.54 7.90
N ALA A 29 -0.40 -12.23 7.81
CA ALA A 29 -1.43 -12.93 8.57
C ALA A 29 -1.88 -14.22 7.90
N SER A 30 -2.14 -14.17 6.58
CA SER A 30 -2.63 -15.35 5.84
C SER A 30 -1.51 -16.18 5.19
N GLY A 31 -0.30 -15.64 5.09
CA GLY A 31 0.81 -16.25 4.36
C GLY A 31 0.61 -16.28 2.84
N ARG A 32 -0.43 -15.63 2.32
CA ARG A 32 -0.66 -15.52 0.88
C ARG A 32 0.34 -14.57 0.26
N GLU A 33 0.77 -14.90 -0.94
CA GLU A 33 1.69 -14.08 -1.72
C GLU A 33 1.11 -13.67 -3.07
N GLY A 34 1.62 -12.56 -3.58
CA GLY A 34 1.36 -12.09 -4.93
C GLY A 34 2.61 -11.44 -5.48
N SER A 35 2.87 -11.67 -6.77
CA SER A 35 4.04 -11.12 -7.44
C SER A 35 3.63 -10.03 -8.41
N VAL A 36 4.48 -9.01 -8.52
CA VAL A 36 4.32 -7.91 -9.44
C VAL A 36 5.64 -7.69 -10.15
N SER A 37 5.59 -7.54 -11.46
CA SER A 37 6.76 -7.16 -12.27
C SER A 37 6.47 -5.84 -12.97
N LEU A 38 7.51 -5.00 -13.03
CA LEU A 38 7.52 -3.71 -13.69
C LEU A 38 8.68 -3.70 -14.68
N ASP A 39 8.37 -3.60 -15.97
CA ASP A 39 9.38 -3.51 -17.02
C ASP A 39 10.06 -2.13 -17.03
N THR A 40 11.24 -2.02 -17.67
CA THR A 40 11.90 -0.71 -17.84
C THR A 40 10.96 0.32 -18.43
N GLY A 41 10.89 1.49 -17.80
CA GLY A 41 9.99 2.59 -18.17
C GLY A 41 8.63 2.57 -17.48
N GLU A 42 8.20 1.45 -16.89
CA GLU A 42 6.93 1.37 -16.16
C GLU A 42 7.09 1.93 -14.75
N GLN A 43 6.27 2.90 -14.33
CA GLN A 43 6.35 3.47 -12.99
C GLN A 43 5.29 2.93 -12.02
N THR A 44 4.27 2.26 -12.55
CA THR A 44 3.11 1.83 -11.77
C THR A 44 2.69 0.43 -12.13
N ALA A 45 2.25 -0.33 -11.13
CA ALA A 45 1.66 -1.64 -11.32
C ALA A 45 0.42 -1.80 -10.45
N GLU A 46 -0.51 -2.62 -10.91
CA GLU A 46 -1.70 -2.98 -10.15
C GLU A 46 -1.32 -3.89 -8.96
N TRP A 47 -2.10 -3.80 -7.90
CA TRP A 47 -2.00 -4.76 -6.79
C TRP A 47 -2.38 -6.16 -7.30
N PRO A 48 -1.65 -7.22 -6.91
CA PRO A 48 -1.89 -8.55 -7.46
C PRO A 48 -3.22 -9.14 -6.94
N ASP A 49 -4.06 -9.60 -7.87
CA ASP A 49 -5.37 -10.21 -7.58
C ASP A 49 -5.30 -11.44 -6.65
N SER A 50 -4.15 -12.14 -6.65
CA SER A 50 -3.92 -13.30 -5.77
C SER A 50 -3.82 -12.93 -4.29
N LEU A 51 -3.61 -11.65 -3.99
CA LEU A 51 -3.35 -11.12 -2.66
C LEU A 51 -4.45 -10.12 -2.26
N PRO A 52 -5.53 -10.57 -1.59
CA PRO A 52 -6.59 -9.65 -1.18
C PRO A 52 -6.06 -8.64 -0.16
N LEU A 53 -6.55 -7.39 -0.26
CA LEU A 53 -6.38 -6.42 0.81
C LEU A 53 -7.27 -6.77 2.01
N ALA A 54 -6.72 -6.65 3.19
CA ALA A 54 -7.43 -6.81 4.45
C ALA A 54 -7.19 -5.59 5.36
N ASP A 55 -8.22 -5.20 6.10
CA ASP A 55 -8.08 -4.18 7.13
C ASP A 55 -7.22 -4.68 8.28
N ASN A 56 -6.43 -3.77 8.85
CA ASN A 56 -5.54 -4.04 9.98
C ASN A 56 -4.51 -5.16 9.69
N SER A 57 -4.06 -5.24 8.44
CA SER A 57 -3.09 -6.24 7.98
C SER A 57 -1.71 -5.66 7.73
N GLU A 58 -0.69 -6.50 7.93
CA GLU A 58 0.70 -6.20 7.59
C GLU A 58 1.09 -6.96 6.33
N TYR A 59 1.70 -6.25 5.38
CA TYR A 59 2.24 -6.80 4.14
C TYR A 59 3.75 -6.58 4.11
N ALA A 60 4.50 -7.66 3.85
CA ALA A 60 5.92 -7.58 3.56
C ALA A 60 6.11 -7.48 2.04
N ILE A 61 7.02 -6.60 1.63
CA ILE A 61 7.41 -6.41 0.23
C ILE A 61 8.88 -6.74 0.11
N ARG A 62 9.20 -7.59 -0.88
CA ARG A 62 10.54 -8.09 -1.15
C ARG A 62 10.86 -7.91 -2.62
N ASP A 63 12.12 -7.61 -2.92
CA ASP A 63 12.64 -7.78 -4.27
C ASP A 63 12.77 -9.29 -4.54
N ALA A 64 12.21 -9.75 -5.66
CA ALA A 64 12.23 -11.16 -6.03
C ALA A 64 13.66 -11.65 -6.36
N ASP A 65 14.53 -10.75 -6.79
CA ASP A 65 15.91 -11.05 -7.18
C ASP A 65 16.91 -10.87 -6.02
N ALA A 66 16.45 -10.45 -4.84
CA ALA A 66 17.32 -10.31 -3.68
C ALA A 66 17.89 -11.65 -3.23
N THR A 67 19.21 -11.80 -3.30
CA THR A 67 19.91 -12.94 -2.72
C THR A 67 19.77 -12.96 -1.20
N SER A 68 19.56 -14.16 -0.64
CA SER A 68 19.36 -14.43 0.78
C SER A 68 20.50 -13.84 1.64
N GLY A 69 20.33 -12.61 2.10
CA GLY A 69 21.35 -11.82 2.79
C GLY A 69 21.04 -10.32 2.76
N ASP A 70 20.44 -9.82 1.67
CA ASP A 70 20.10 -8.41 1.45
C ASP A 70 18.60 -8.12 1.52
N VAL A 71 17.85 -8.95 2.25
CA VAL A 71 16.39 -8.86 2.29
C VAL A 71 15.97 -7.68 3.18
N ASP A 72 15.99 -6.48 2.61
CA ASP A 72 15.28 -5.32 3.15
C ASP A 72 13.77 -5.55 2.99
N ASP A 73 13.22 -6.41 3.86
CA ASP A 73 11.78 -6.62 4.01
C ASP A 73 11.13 -5.29 4.36
N ARG A 74 10.56 -4.62 3.37
CA ARG A 74 9.78 -3.41 3.62
C ARG A 74 8.40 -3.84 4.09
N ARG A 75 8.06 -3.46 5.31
CA ARG A 75 6.75 -3.79 5.89
C ARG A 75 5.81 -2.59 5.80
N LEU A 76 4.61 -2.85 5.30
CA LEU A 76 3.53 -1.87 5.23
C LEU A 76 2.36 -2.38 6.05
N PHE A 77 1.87 -1.54 6.96
CA PHE A 77 0.64 -1.80 7.71
C PHE A 77 -0.52 -1.06 7.06
N PHE A 78 -1.56 -1.76 6.64
CA PHE A 78 -2.71 -1.20 5.97
C PHE A 78 -3.92 -1.06 6.89
N ARG A 79 -4.65 0.03 6.68
CA ARG A 79 -5.94 0.30 7.32
C ARG A 79 -6.93 0.70 6.22
N LEU A 80 -8.07 0.03 6.14
CA LEU A 80 -9.08 0.32 5.14
C LEU A 80 -10.07 1.33 5.72
N ILE A 81 -10.21 2.46 5.04
CA ILE A 81 -11.20 3.48 5.39
C ILE A 81 -12.58 2.85 5.20
N PRO A 82 -13.43 2.81 6.24
CA PRO A 82 -14.76 2.24 6.13
C PRO A 82 -15.61 2.98 5.09
N ASP A 83 -16.40 2.24 4.30
CA ASP A 83 -17.22 2.80 3.22
C ASP A 83 -18.32 3.76 3.72
N ASP A 84 -18.71 3.66 5.00
CA ASP A 84 -19.66 4.56 5.64
C ASP A 84 -19.08 5.95 5.97
N ARG A 85 -17.78 6.15 5.76
CA ARG A 85 -17.07 7.42 5.93
C ARG A 85 -16.96 8.14 4.60
N THR A 86 -18.08 8.67 4.10
CA THR A 86 -18.11 9.41 2.82
C THR A 86 -17.73 10.89 2.98
N ASP A 87 -17.82 11.45 4.18
CA ASP A 87 -17.44 12.83 4.47
C ASP A 87 -15.92 12.97 4.69
N GLN A 88 -15.29 13.92 4.01
CA GLN A 88 -13.83 14.08 4.05
C GLN A 88 -13.32 14.45 5.45
N ILE A 89 -14.08 15.20 6.26
CA ILE A 89 -13.69 15.52 7.63
C ILE A 89 -13.76 14.28 8.52
N GLN A 90 -14.80 13.46 8.36
CA GLN A 90 -14.89 12.16 9.04
C GLN A 90 -13.74 11.23 8.64
N GLN A 91 -13.35 11.20 7.36
CA GLN A 91 -12.18 10.45 6.89
C GLN A 91 -10.89 10.98 7.53
N VAL A 92 -10.67 12.30 7.58
CA VAL A 92 -9.50 12.91 8.23
C VAL A 92 -9.41 12.48 9.70
N ALA A 93 -10.52 12.57 10.43
CA ALA A 93 -10.57 12.17 11.85
C ALA A 93 -10.23 10.68 12.01
N TRP A 94 -10.88 9.81 11.23
CA TRP A 94 -10.63 8.38 11.28
C TRP A 94 -9.18 8.02 10.90
N MET A 95 -8.64 8.63 9.83
CA MET A 95 -7.26 8.40 9.39
C MET A 95 -6.25 8.85 10.45
N SER A 96 -6.53 9.94 11.17
CA SER A 96 -5.71 10.39 12.29
C SER A 96 -5.69 9.35 13.41
N ASP A 97 -6.86 8.84 13.81
CA ASP A 97 -7.01 7.83 14.87
C ASP A 97 -6.42 6.47 14.46
N ALA A 98 -6.50 6.10 13.18
CA ALA A 98 -5.91 4.89 12.62
C ALA A 98 -4.38 4.96 12.44
N GLY A 99 -3.76 6.11 12.71
CA GLY A 99 -2.30 6.31 12.64
C GLY A 99 -1.77 6.76 11.27
N CYS A 100 -2.65 7.09 10.33
CA CYS A 100 -2.31 7.60 9.00
C CYS A 100 -2.16 9.13 8.98
N VAL A 101 -1.50 9.69 10.00
CA VAL A 101 -1.47 11.14 10.29
C VAL A 101 -1.00 11.98 9.09
N ARG A 102 0.01 11.50 8.34
CA ARG A 102 0.50 12.23 7.16
C ARG A 102 -0.56 12.32 6.06
N GLN A 103 -1.27 11.23 5.78
CA GLN A 103 -2.34 11.22 4.79
C GLN A 103 -3.54 12.04 5.26
N ALA A 104 -3.89 11.96 6.56
CA ALA A 104 -4.95 12.79 7.15
C ALA A 104 -4.68 14.29 6.99
N ARG A 105 -3.42 14.72 7.20
CA ARG A 105 -3.01 16.13 6.99
C ARG A 105 -3.10 16.55 5.53
N LEU A 106 -2.68 15.69 4.60
CA LEU A 106 -2.78 16.00 3.16
C LEU A 106 -4.24 16.18 2.73
N LEU A 107 -5.14 15.30 3.20
CA LEU A 107 -6.57 15.43 2.94
C LEU A 107 -7.14 16.70 3.58
N LEU A 108 -6.77 17.02 4.83
CA LEU A 108 -7.21 18.25 5.49
C LEU A 108 -6.80 19.52 4.71
N ILE A 109 -5.59 19.56 4.16
CA ILE A 109 -5.13 20.69 3.33
C ILE A 109 -6.00 20.84 2.08
N GLN A 110 -6.42 19.73 1.46
CA GLN A 110 -7.29 19.75 0.29
C GLN A 110 -8.72 20.21 0.62
N VAL A 111 -9.21 19.90 1.82
CA VAL A 111 -10.57 20.27 2.25
C VAL A 111 -10.64 21.73 2.73
N ALA A 112 -9.55 22.25 3.29
CA ALA A 112 -9.49 23.60 3.87
C ALA A 112 -9.05 24.68 2.88
N GLY A 113 -8.57 24.31 1.69
CA GLY A 113 -8.15 25.22 0.62
C GLY A 113 -9.21 25.37 -0.46
#